data_AF-A0A453T7R4-F1
#
_entry.id   AF-A0A453T7R4-F1
#
_cell.length_a   1.000
_cell.length_b   1.000
_cell.length_c   1.000
_cell.angle_alpha   90.00
_cell.angle_beta   90.00
_cell.angle_gamma   90.00
#
_symmetry.space_group_name_H-M   'P 1'
#
loop_
_entity.id
_entity.type
_entity.pdbx_description
1 polymer ?
#
loop_
_entity_poly.entity_id
_entity_poly.type
_entity_poly.pdbx_seq_one_letter_code
_entity_poly.pdbx_strand_id
1 'polypeptide(L)'
;TIILQENGISESFFGVYDGHGAGAEVALYCSRQFHIELRYHPSYRNNLPAAMKGACSRIDAKLKQSDDWRTNAYPPGTRKLIKHLSSGVRAVKWPWKTPYLGPLQEGSTACVTVVRDNQIIVGNIGDTRCVLSMGGEGQVDEVCDITTDHKPHDEAEEKRIVLAGGKVYKDEFPNAALKDLGIYRINGKLHISRAIGYFEFKQS
;
A
#
# COMPACT_ATOMS: atom_id res chain seq x y z
N THR A 1 -1.52 -9.97 -13.23
CA THR A 1 -2.95 -10.24 -13.51
C THR A 1 -3.35 -11.54 -12.87
N ILE A 2 -4.46 -11.55 -12.14
CA ILE A 2 -5.08 -12.75 -11.58
C ILE A 2 -6.46 -12.85 -12.20
N ILE A 3 -6.77 -13.97 -12.86
CA ILE A 3 -8.10 -14.24 -13.38
C ILE A 3 -8.88 -14.96 -12.28
N LEU A 4 -10.00 -14.37 -11.86
CA LEU A 4 -10.91 -14.94 -10.88
C LEU A 4 -12.11 -15.50 -11.65
N GLN A 5 -12.25 -16.82 -11.65
CA GLN A 5 -13.41 -17.50 -12.23
C GLN A 5 -14.30 -18.07 -11.12
N GLU A 6 -15.59 -17.73 -11.17
CA GLU A 6 -16.61 -18.35 -10.32
C GLU A 6 -17.97 -18.27 -11.00
N ASN A 7 -18.70 -19.40 -11.06
CA ASN A 7 -20.06 -19.49 -11.62
C ASN A 7 -20.23 -18.91 -13.04
N GLY A 8 -19.20 -19.01 -13.89
CA GLY A 8 -19.24 -18.54 -15.28
C GLY A 8 -18.99 -17.05 -15.49
N ILE A 9 -18.76 -16.28 -14.41
CA ILE A 9 -18.34 -14.88 -14.49
C ILE A 9 -16.81 -14.85 -14.52
N SER A 10 -16.24 -14.22 -15.55
CA SER A 10 -14.80 -14.01 -15.68
C SER A 10 -14.44 -12.61 -15.17
N GLU A 11 -13.76 -12.57 -14.03
CA GLU A 11 -13.29 -11.32 -13.43
C GLU A 11 -11.77 -11.25 -13.54
N SER A 12 -11.24 -10.05 -13.74
CA SER A 12 -9.80 -9.81 -13.75
C SER A 12 -9.40 -8.89 -12.62
N PHE A 13 -8.36 -9.28 -11.88
CA PHE A 13 -7.75 -8.50 -10.82
C PHE A 13 -6.33 -8.08 -11.20
N PHE A 14 -6.04 -6.80 -11.01
CA PHE A 14 -4.73 -6.20 -11.16
C PHE A 14 -4.39 -5.45 -9.88
N GLY A 15 -3.12 -5.45 -9.50
CA GLY A 15 -2.65 -4.74 -8.31
C GLY A 15 -1.19 -4.34 -8.48
N VAL A 16 -0.90 -3.09 -8.19
CA VAL A 16 0.44 -2.52 -8.10
C VAL A 16 0.67 -2.11 -6.64
N TYR A 17 1.79 -2.57 -6.09
CA TYR A 17 2.16 -2.35 -4.70
C TYR A 17 3.59 -1.84 -4.68
N ASP A 18 3.78 -0.61 -4.21
CA ASP A 18 5.10 -0.04 -4.00
C ASP A 18 5.47 -0.16 -2.52
N GLY A 19 6.67 -0.63 -2.23
CA GLY A 19 7.15 -0.90 -0.87
C GLY A 19 8.05 0.22 -0.39
N HIS A 20 7.84 0.68 0.84
CA HIS A 20 8.54 1.84 1.38
C HIS A 20 9.04 1.57 2.81
N GLY A 21 10.10 2.28 3.20
CA GLY A 21 10.68 2.19 4.53
C GLY A 21 11.75 1.11 4.64
N ALA A 22 11.68 0.29 5.69
CA ALA A 22 12.74 -0.68 6.01
C ALA A 22 12.86 -1.86 5.03
N GLY A 23 11.92 -2.01 4.08
CA GLY A 23 11.99 -3.04 3.05
C GLY A 23 10.72 -3.14 2.19
N ALA A 24 10.62 -4.23 1.44
CA ALA A 24 9.55 -4.49 0.46
C ALA A 24 8.53 -5.54 0.96
N GLU A 25 8.60 -5.96 2.22
CA GLU A 25 7.89 -7.13 2.72
C GLU A 25 6.38 -6.91 2.83
N VAL A 26 5.93 -5.75 3.32
CA VAL A 26 4.49 -5.40 3.29
C VAL A 26 3.96 -5.36 1.85
N ALA A 27 4.70 -4.83 0.88
CA ALA A 27 4.27 -4.83 -0.52
C ALA A 27 4.14 -6.25 -1.08
N LEU A 28 5.12 -7.11 -0.80
CA LEU A 28 5.09 -8.51 -1.17
C LEU A 28 3.94 -9.26 -0.50
N TYR A 29 3.67 -9.00 0.78
CA TYR A 29 2.52 -9.55 1.49
C TYR A 29 1.19 -9.11 0.84
N CYS A 30 1.05 -7.82 0.52
CA CYS A 30 -0.13 -7.28 -0.17
C CYS A 30 -0.34 -7.98 -1.53
N SER A 31 0.71 -8.13 -2.34
CA SER A 31 0.61 -8.82 -3.64
C SER A 31 0.05 -10.25 -3.53
N ARG A 32 0.35 -10.94 -2.43
CA ARG A 32 -0.07 -12.33 -2.19
C ARG A 32 -1.44 -12.44 -1.54
N GLN A 33 -1.85 -11.46 -0.74
CA GLN A 33 -3.04 -11.58 0.11
C GLN A 33 -4.19 -10.67 -0.30
N PHE A 34 -3.95 -9.54 -0.95
CA PHE A 34 -5.00 -8.55 -1.19
C PHE A 34 -6.18 -9.11 -1.97
N HIS A 35 -5.91 -9.82 -3.06
CA HIS A 35 -6.94 -10.47 -3.87
C HIS A 35 -7.72 -11.56 -3.10
N ILE A 36 -7.08 -12.22 -2.14
CA ILE A 36 -7.70 -13.21 -1.25
C ILE A 36 -8.64 -12.49 -0.27
N GLU A 37 -8.14 -11.48 0.45
CA GLU A 37 -8.92 -10.69 1.40
C GLU A 37 -10.13 -10.02 0.75
N LEU A 38 -9.93 -9.53 -0.47
CA LEU A 38 -10.98 -8.91 -1.28
C LEU A 38 -12.04 -9.94 -1.69
N ARG A 39 -11.63 -11.08 -2.27
CA ARG A 39 -12.55 -12.12 -2.76
C ARG A 39 -13.44 -12.69 -1.65
N TYR A 40 -12.86 -12.93 -0.48
CA TYR A 40 -13.57 -13.47 0.68
C TYR A 40 -14.21 -12.38 1.57
N HIS A 41 -14.26 -11.13 1.11
CA HIS A 41 -14.99 -10.08 1.81
C HIS A 41 -16.51 -10.27 1.65
N PRO A 42 -17.33 -10.18 2.72
CA PRO A 42 -18.79 -10.36 2.62
C PRO A 42 -19.46 -9.44 1.58
N SER A 43 -18.90 -8.24 1.41
CA SER A 43 -19.39 -7.26 0.44
C SER A 43 -18.86 -7.45 -0.99
N TYR A 44 -17.99 -8.43 -1.27
CA TYR A 44 -17.30 -8.57 -2.57
C TYR A 44 -18.24 -8.60 -3.78
N ARG A 45 -19.38 -9.30 -3.64
CA ARG A 45 -20.37 -9.45 -4.71
C ARG A 45 -21.21 -8.18 -4.90
N ASN A 46 -21.63 -7.55 -3.80
CA ASN A 46 -22.72 -6.55 -3.83
C ASN A 46 -22.23 -5.12 -3.65
N ASN A 47 -21.03 -4.91 -3.10
CA ASN A 47 -20.46 -3.60 -2.83
C ASN A 47 -18.92 -3.69 -2.83
N LEU A 48 -18.36 -3.71 -4.04
CA LEU A 48 -16.92 -3.84 -4.25
C LEU A 48 -16.11 -2.69 -3.63
N PRO A 49 -16.54 -1.41 -3.68
CA PRO A 49 -15.84 -0.33 -2.96
C PRO A 49 -15.73 -0.58 -1.45
N ALA A 50 -16.80 -1.06 -0.80
CA ALA A 50 -16.75 -1.43 0.61
C ALA A 50 -15.83 -2.65 0.84
N ALA A 51 -15.84 -3.61 -0.08
CA ALA A 51 -14.95 -4.78 0.00
C ALA A 51 -13.47 -4.42 -0.14
N MET A 52 -13.12 -3.49 -1.04
CA MET A 52 -11.74 -2.99 -1.20
C MET A 52 -11.26 -2.26 0.05
N LYS A 53 -12.08 -1.38 0.63
CA LYS A 53 -11.77 -0.73 1.92
C LYS A 53 -11.57 -1.77 3.03
N GLY A 54 -12.48 -2.75 3.11
CA GLY A 54 -12.41 -3.83 4.08
C GLY A 54 -11.17 -4.72 3.91
N ALA A 55 -10.75 -5.00 2.68
CA ALA A 55 -9.52 -5.74 2.39
C ALA A 55 -8.29 -5.02 2.93
N CYS A 56 -8.16 -3.70 2.72
CA CYS A 56 -7.09 -2.91 3.32
C CYS A 56 -7.09 -3.01 4.85
N SER A 57 -8.25 -2.85 5.49
CA SER A 57 -8.38 -2.96 6.96
C SER A 57 -8.03 -4.35 7.49
N ARG A 58 -8.40 -5.41 6.77
CA ARG A 58 -8.06 -6.81 7.13
C ARG A 58 -6.56 -7.09 7.00
N ILE A 59 -5.92 -6.58 5.94
CA ILE A 59 -4.47 -6.70 5.79
C ILE A 59 -3.77 -5.99 6.96
N ASP A 60 -4.13 -4.74 7.27
CA ASP A 60 -3.59 -4.03 8.44
C ASP A 60 -3.82 -4.81 9.74
N ALA A 61 -5.02 -5.36 9.95
CA ALA A 61 -5.31 -6.15 11.14
C ALA A 61 -4.39 -7.38 11.26
N LYS A 62 -4.14 -8.09 10.15
CA LYS A 62 -3.20 -9.22 10.11
C LYS A 62 -1.75 -8.79 10.35
N LEU A 63 -1.33 -7.66 9.80
CA LEU A 63 0.01 -7.09 10.02
C LEU A 63 0.23 -6.67 11.47
N LYS A 64 -0.82 -6.25 12.20
CA LYS A 64 -0.76 -5.86 13.61
C LYS A 64 -0.84 -7.05 14.57
N GLN A 65 -1.49 -8.16 14.16
CA GLN A 65 -1.80 -9.29 15.04
C GLN A 65 -0.58 -10.13 15.41
N SER A 66 0.25 -10.53 14.44
CA SER A 66 1.41 -11.39 14.65
C SER A 66 2.44 -11.22 13.55
N ASP A 67 3.63 -11.82 13.73
CA ASP A 67 4.71 -11.78 12.73
C ASP A 67 4.53 -12.80 11.59
N ASP A 68 3.44 -13.58 11.58
CA ASP A 68 3.26 -14.71 10.66
C ASP A 68 3.17 -14.27 9.20
N TRP A 69 2.76 -13.02 8.95
CA TRP A 69 2.69 -12.46 7.60
C TRP A 69 4.06 -12.40 6.91
N ARG A 70 5.18 -12.31 7.65
CA ARG A 70 6.52 -12.33 7.06
C ARG A 70 6.84 -13.66 6.39
N THR A 71 6.34 -14.76 6.95
CA THR A 71 6.48 -16.09 6.34
C THR A 71 5.66 -16.21 5.05
N ASN A 72 4.50 -15.56 5.00
CA ASN A 72 3.68 -15.49 3.78
C ASN A 72 4.33 -14.60 2.71
N ALA A 73 4.97 -13.50 3.10
CA ALA A 73 5.74 -12.67 2.16
C ALA A 73 6.86 -13.50 1.48
N TYR A 74 7.64 -14.24 2.27
CA TYR A 74 8.73 -15.10 1.79
C TYR A 74 8.56 -16.58 2.16
N PRO A 75 7.83 -17.37 1.35
CA PRO A 75 7.74 -18.79 1.58
C PRO A 75 9.12 -19.47 1.53
N PRO A 76 9.34 -20.56 2.31
CA PRO A 76 10.59 -21.31 2.27
C PRO A 76 10.94 -21.73 0.83
N GLY A 77 12.10 -21.29 0.33
CA GLY A 77 12.57 -21.56 -1.04
C GLY A 77 12.92 -20.33 -1.87
N THR A 78 12.40 -19.14 -1.52
CA THR A 78 12.72 -17.87 -2.20
C THR A 78 13.97 -17.16 -1.62
N ARG A 79 14.59 -17.75 -0.58
CA ARG A 79 15.72 -17.20 0.20
C ARG A 79 17.10 -17.38 -0.46
N LYS A 80 17.31 -17.00 -1.72
CA LYS A 80 18.66 -17.08 -2.31
C LYS A 80 19.51 -15.82 -2.24
N LEU A 81 18.95 -14.63 -1.94
CA LEU A 81 19.72 -13.38 -2.07
C LEU A 81 19.89 -12.52 -0.81
N ILE A 82 18.95 -12.50 0.14
CA ILE A 82 18.96 -11.48 1.23
C ILE A 82 19.67 -11.96 2.52
N LYS A 83 19.99 -13.25 2.65
CA LYS A 83 20.64 -13.77 3.88
C LYS A 83 22.09 -13.31 4.08
N HIS A 84 22.77 -12.81 3.06
CA HIS A 84 24.19 -12.44 3.17
C HIS A 84 24.45 -11.02 3.70
N LEU A 85 23.43 -10.18 3.86
CA LEU A 85 23.60 -8.82 4.43
C LEU A 85 23.23 -8.73 5.92
N SER A 86 22.51 -9.71 6.47
CA SER A 86 22.06 -9.71 7.88
C SER A 86 22.79 -10.72 8.77
N SER A 87 23.69 -11.56 8.23
CA SER A 87 24.44 -12.55 9.00
C SER A 87 25.57 -11.98 9.89
N GLY A 88 25.72 -10.66 9.97
CA GLY A 88 26.70 -9.99 10.85
C GLY A 88 26.18 -9.64 12.25
N VAL A 89 24.87 -9.63 12.49
CA VAL A 89 24.31 -9.27 13.80
C VAL A 89 23.95 -10.54 14.57
N ARG A 90 24.83 -10.95 15.50
CA ARG A 90 24.50 -11.98 16.50
C ARG A 90 23.25 -11.51 17.25
N ALA A 91 22.13 -12.19 17.05
CA ALA A 91 20.92 -11.98 17.84
C ALA A 91 21.21 -12.33 19.31
N VAL A 92 21.44 -11.29 20.13
CA VAL A 92 21.50 -11.42 21.58
C VAL A 92 20.08 -11.74 22.04
N LYS A 93 19.83 -12.97 22.50
CA LYS A 93 18.55 -13.36 23.12
C LYS A 93 18.44 -12.68 24.49
N TRP A 94 17.82 -11.51 24.53
CA TRP A 94 17.40 -10.88 25.78
C TRP A 94 16.13 -11.58 26.33
N PRO A 95 16.02 -11.80 27.65
CA PRO A 95 14.97 -12.64 28.26
C PRO A 95 13.56 -12.01 28.27
N TRP A 96 13.37 -10.86 27.63
CA TRP A 96 12.08 -10.17 27.54
C TRP A 96 11.53 -10.31 26.12
N LYS A 97 10.39 -11.00 25.96
CA LYS A 97 9.63 -10.93 24.70
C LYS A 97 9.05 -9.53 24.61
N THR A 98 9.62 -8.69 23.75
CA THR A 98 8.99 -7.42 23.38
C THR A 98 7.62 -7.72 22.77
N PRO A 99 6.57 -6.97 23.12
CA PRO A 99 5.28 -7.12 22.45
C PRO A 99 5.47 -6.87 20.95
N TYR A 100 4.76 -7.65 20.14
CA TYR A 100 4.78 -7.48 18.70
C TYR A 100 4.08 -6.17 18.33
N LEU A 101 4.73 -5.31 17.54
CA LEU A 101 4.24 -3.96 17.21
C LEU A 101 3.84 -3.78 15.73
N GLY A 102 3.86 -4.85 14.93
CA GLY A 102 3.66 -4.74 13.49
C GLY A 102 4.79 -4.00 12.75
N PRO A 103 4.68 -3.82 11.43
CA PRO A 103 5.57 -2.97 10.64
C PRO A 103 5.36 -1.49 10.96
N LEU A 104 6.14 -0.96 11.92
CA LEU A 104 6.04 0.43 12.38
C LEU A 104 6.46 1.46 11.31
N GLN A 105 7.59 1.21 10.64
CA GLN A 105 8.24 2.12 9.67
C GLN A 105 8.32 1.52 8.27
N GLU A 106 7.52 0.50 8.02
CA GLU A 106 7.47 -0.27 6.80
C GLU A 106 6.02 -0.24 6.32
N GLY A 107 5.81 -0.11 5.02
CA GLY A 107 4.47 -0.17 4.47
C GLY A 107 4.45 -0.23 2.96
N SER A 108 3.24 -0.20 2.42
CA SER A 108 3.05 -0.26 0.98
C SER A 108 1.90 0.61 0.50
N THR A 109 2.05 1.16 -0.70
CA THR A 109 0.91 1.64 -1.49
C THR A 109 0.12 0.44 -2.01
N ALA A 110 -1.14 0.66 -2.38
CA ALA A 110 -1.87 -0.29 -3.19
C ALA A 110 -2.76 0.45 -4.17
N CYS A 111 -2.54 0.19 -5.46
CA CYS A 111 -3.47 0.57 -6.53
C CYS A 111 -3.99 -0.72 -7.16
N VAL A 112 -5.27 -1.01 -6.94
CA VAL A 112 -5.91 -2.27 -7.34
C VAL A 112 -7.07 -2.00 -8.27
N THR A 113 -7.18 -2.81 -9.32
CA THR A 113 -8.23 -2.71 -10.33
C THR A 113 -8.95 -4.04 -10.45
N VAL A 114 -10.27 -3.99 -10.36
CA VAL A 114 -11.15 -5.12 -10.68
C VAL A 114 -11.93 -4.78 -11.93
N VAL A 115 -11.85 -5.67 -12.92
CA VAL A 115 -12.71 -5.65 -14.11
C VAL A 115 -13.72 -6.76 -13.95
N ARG A 116 -15.00 -6.38 -13.84
CA ARG A 116 -16.14 -7.29 -13.70
C ARG A 116 -17.25 -6.80 -14.62
N ASP A 117 -17.75 -7.69 -15.47
CA ASP A 117 -18.77 -7.37 -16.47
C ASP A 117 -18.33 -6.15 -17.31
N ASN A 118 -19.14 -5.09 -17.34
CA ASN A 118 -18.83 -3.82 -18.03
C ASN A 118 -18.36 -2.73 -17.06
N GLN A 119 -17.78 -3.09 -15.91
CA GLN A 119 -17.33 -2.15 -14.88
C GLN A 119 -15.83 -2.31 -14.60
N ILE A 120 -15.15 -1.17 -14.51
CA ILE A 120 -13.79 -1.04 -14.00
C ILE A 120 -13.88 -0.31 -12.67
N ILE A 121 -13.44 -0.97 -11.61
CA ILE A 121 -13.45 -0.39 -10.25
C ILE A 121 -12.00 -0.35 -9.77
N VAL A 122 -11.55 0.83 -9.37
CA VAL A 122 -10.18 1.08 -8.91
C VAL A 122 -10.19 1.53 -7.45
N GLY A 123 -9.35 0.90 -6.64
CA GLY A 123 -9.06 1.30 -5.27
C GLY A 123 -7.61 1.78 -5.16
N ASN A 124 -7.40 2.97 -4.61
CA ASN A 124 -6.07 3.53 -4.38
C ASN A 124 -5.82 3.84 -2.89
N ILE A 125 -4.64 3.47 -2.40
CA ILE A 125 -4.04 3.94 -1.16
C ILE A 125 -2.57 4.27 -1.39
N GLY A 126 -2.22 5.55 -1.23
CA GLY A 126 -0.89 6.08 -1.52
C GLY A 126 -0.81 6.83 -2.85
N ASP A 127 0.37 6.87 -3.45
CA ASP A 127 0.73 7.67 -4.63
C ASP A 127 1.09 6.83 -5.87
N THR A 128 0.71 5.55 -5.86
CA THR A 128 0.66 4.75 -7.09
C THR A 128 -0.54 5.16 -7.93
N ARG A 129 -0.36 5.27 -9.25
CA ARG A 129 -1.37 5.84 -10.15
C ARG A 129 -1.98 4.83 -11.11
N CYS A 130 -3.28 4.93 -11.34
CA CYS A 130 -3.99 4.28 -12.43
C CYS A 130 -4.51 5.35 -13.41
N VAL A 131 -4.17 5.18 -14.68
CA VAL A 131 -4.65 5.97 -15.81
C VAL A 131 -5.42 5.06 -16.76
N LEU A 132 -6.49 5.58 -17.36
CA LEU A 132 -7.26 4.90 -18.39
C LEU A 132 -7.02 5.59 -19.73
N SER A 133 -6.55 4.82 -20.70
CA SER A 133 -6.39 5.24 -22.09
C SER A 133 -7.55 4.67 -22.90
N MET A 134 -8.30 5.53 -23.59
CA MET A 134 -9.40 5.13 -24.45
C MET A 134 -9.11 5.61 -25.87
N GLY A 135 -8.81 4.67 -26.76
CA GLY A 135 -8.54 4.95 -28.17
C GLY A 135 -9.19 3.91 -29.07
N GLY A 136 -9.62 4.37 -30.25
CA GLY A 136 -9.97 3.51 -31.38
C GLY A 136 -8.77 3.35 -32.33
N GLU A 137 -8.82 2.34 -33.19
CA GLU A 137 -7.79 2.13 -34.20
C GLU A 137 -7.57 3.40 -35.04
N GLY A 138 -6.34 3.92 -35.03
CA GLY A 138 -5.95 5.14 -35.76
C GLY A 138 -6.34 6.47 -35.10
N GLN A 139 -6.82 6.48 -33.85
CA GLN A 139 -7.14 7.70 -33.10
C GLN A 139 -6.08 8.01 -32.03
N VAL A 140 -6.00 9.28 -31.64
CA VAL A 140 -5.22 9.69 -30.45
C VAL A 140 -6.04 9.31 -29.23
N ASP A 141 -5.46 8.52 -28.32
CA ASP A 141 -6.13 8.10 -27.11
C ASP A 141 -6.49 9.28 -26.21
N GLU A 142 -7.73 9.29 -25.72
CA GLU A 142 -8.11 10.11 -24.57
C GLU A 142 -7.59 9.44 -23.30
N VAL A 143 -6.80 10.19 -22.51
CA VAL A 143 -6.20 9.70 -21.27
C VAL A 143 -6.85 10.37 -20.07
N CYS A 144 -7.33 9.56 -19.12
CA CYS A 144 -7.99 10.01 -17.90
C CYS A 144 -7.27 9.46 -16.66
N ASP A 145 -6.92 10.35 -15.71
CA ASP A 145 -6.46 9.95 -14.39
C ASP A 145 -7.63 9.35 -13.59
N ILE A 146 -7.58 8.06 -13.30
CA ILE A 146 -8.64 7.36 -12.54
C ILE A 146 -8.45 7.54 -11.03
N THR A 147 -7.20 7.71 -10.60
CA THR A 147 -6.84 7.84 -9.19
C THR A 147 -6.15 9.16 -8.93
N THR A 148 -6.42 9.74 -7.77
CA THR A 148 -5.62 10.84 -7.22
C THR A 148 -4.55 10.28 -6.29
N ASP A 149 -3.33 10.79 -6.41
CA ASP A 149 -2.25 10.48 -5.47
C ASP A 149 -2.63 10.97 -4.06
N HIS A 150 -2.14 10.29 -3.03
CA HIS A 150 -2.34 10.70 -1.64
C HIS A 150 -1.03 11.29 -1.10
N LYS A 151 -0.79 12.58 -1.34
CA LYS A 151 0.38 13.30 -0.86
C LYS A 151 0.07 14.09 0.40
N PRO A 152 1.05 14.29 1.31
CA PRO A 152 0.82 15.03 2.55
C PRO A 152 0.38 16.49 2.35
N HIS A 153 0.69 17.10 1.21
CA HIS A 153 0.38 18.51 0.91
C HIS A 153 -0.91 18.70 0.09
N ASP A 154 -1.62 17.61 -0.22
CA ASP A 154 -2.94 17.73 -0.83
C ASP A 154 -3.91 18.27 0.22
N GLU A 155 -4.69 19.30 -0.11
CA GLU A 155 -5.49 20.05 0.86
C GLU A 155 -6.36 19.15 1.76
N ALA A 156 -7.02 18.15 1.17
CA ALA A 156 -7.86 17.20 1.91
C ALA A 156 -7.04 16.28 2.83
N GLU A 157 -5.86 15.86 2.40
CA GLU A 157 -4.98 14.99 3.18
C GLU A 157 -4.27 15.76 4.28
N GLU A 158 -3.78 16.97 4.01
CA GLU A 158 -3.19 17.85 5.02
C GLU A 158 -4.19 18.15 6.13
N LYS A 159 -5.44 18.52 5.78
CA LYS A 159 -6.53 18.71 6.75
C LYS A 159 -6.75 17.45 7.60
N ARG A 160 -6.81 16.27 6.97
CA ARG A 160 -6.98 14.99 7.67
C ARG A 160 -5.82 14.70 8.62
N ILE A 161 -4.57 14.95 8.21
CA ILE A 161 -3.36 14.75 9.01
C ILE A 161 -3.36 15.68 10.23
N VAL A 162 -3.63 16.96 10.03
CA VAL A 162 -3.66 17.98 11.10
C VAL A 162 -4.78 17.69 12.10
N LEU A 163 -5.98 17.33 11.63
CA LEU A 163 -7.09 16.91 12.51
C LEU A 163 -6.76 15.69 13.36
N ALA A 164 -5.91 14.78 12.86
CA ALA A 164 -5.43 13.62 13.59
C ALA A 164 -4.27 13.94 14.56
N GLY A 165 -3.85 15.21 14.67
CA GLY A 165 -2.74 15.66 15.51
C GLY A 165 -1.35 15.55 14.87
N GLY A 166 -1.27 15.18 13.59
CA GLY A 166 -0.03 15.18 12.81
C GLY A 166 0.34 16.57 12.29
N LYS A 167 1.54 16.69 11.72
CA LYS A 167 2.04 17.91 11.07
C LYS A 167 2.64 17.58 9.72
N VAL A 168 2.51 18.49 8.76
CA VAL A 168 3.13 18.37 7.45
C VAL A 168 4.32 19.33 7.39
N TYR A 169 5.49 18.79 7.06
CA TYR A 169 6.73 19.56 6.92
C TYR A 169 7.22 19.45 5.49
N LYS A 170 7.74 20.55 4.93
CA LYS A 170 8.46 20.53 3.65
C LYS A 170 9.96 20.52 3.95
N ASP A 171 10.70 19.58 3.36
CA ASP A 171 12.16 19.57 3.47
C ASP A 171 12.73 20.92 2.99
N GLU A 172 13.58 21.55 3.79
CA GLU A 172 14.23 22.82 3.44
C GLU A 172 15.63 22.56 2.88
N PHE A 173 15.93 23.14 1.73
CA PHE A 173 17.27 23.13 1.17
C PHE A 173 17.97 24.47 1.44
N PRO A 174 19.26 24.46 1.84
CA PRO A 174 20.00 25.70 2.12
C PRO A 174 20.20 26.57 0.87
N ASN A 175 20.12 25.98 -0.32
CA ASN A 175 20.16 26.71 -1.57
C ASN A 175 18.75 27.20 -1.94
N ALA A 176 18.59 28.53 -2.03
CA ALA A 176 17.32 29.17 -2.41
C ALA A 176 16.80 28.69 -3.78
N ALA A 177 17.68 28.31 -4.71
CA ALA A 177 17.30 27.77 -6.01
C ALA A 177 16.69 26.35 -5.93
N LEU A 178 16.90 25.64 -4.82
CA LEU A 178 16.36 24.29 -4.59
C LEU A 178 15.15 24.29 -3.64
N LYS A 179 14.70 25.46 -3.17
CA LYS A 179 13.62 25.59 -2.18
C LYS A 179 12.30 24.96 -2.65
N ASP A 180 12.05 24.99 -3.95
CA ASP A 180 10.83 24.41 -4.52
C ASP A 180 10.85 22.88 -4.62
N LEU A 181 12.05 22.26 -4.56
CA LEU A 181 12.24 20.81 -4.64
C LEU A 181 12.03 20.07 -3.30
N GLY A 182 11.73 20.80 -2.23
CA GLY A 182 11.44 20.21 -0.92
C GLY A 182 10.31 19.19 -0.96
N ILE A 183 10.50 18.03 -0.32
CA ILE A 183 9.51 16.96 -0.25
C ILE A 183 8.64 17.18 1.00
N TYR A 184 7.33 17.07 0.84
CA TYR A 184 6.40 17.14 1.97
C TYR A 184 6.32 15.81 2.71
N ARG A 185 6.42 15.86 4.04
CA ARG A 185 6.45 14.70 4.93
C ARG A 185 5.58 14.89 6.15
N ILE A 186 4.83 13.85 6.51
CA ILE A 186 4.13 13.75 7.78
C ILE A 186 5.16 13.58 8.90
N ASN A 187 5.11 14.47 9.88
CA ASN A 187 5.99 14.52 11.04
C ASN A 187 7.49 14.48 10.65
N GLY A 188 7.84 14.98 9.46
CA GLY A 188 9.21 14.98 8.93
C GLY A 188 9.72 13.62 8.46
N LYS A 189 8.85 12.60 8.38
CA LYS A 189 9.24 11.20 8.14
C LYS A 189 8.62 10.60 6.87
N LEU A 190 7.29 10.58 6.78
CA LEU A 190 6.58 9.83 5.74
C LEU A 190 6.08 10.75 4.62
N HIS A 191 6.48 10.49 3.38
CA HIS A 191 6.18 11.36 2.22
C HIS A 191 4.88 11.01 1.47
N ILE A 192 4.08 10.08 2.01
CA ILE A 192 2.80 9.62 1.47
C ILE A 192 1.78 9.69 2.60
N SER A 193 0.56 10.13 2.34
CA SER A 193 -0.44 10.34 3.41
C SER A 193 -1.26 9.11 3.75
N ARG A 194 -1.31 8.11 2.87
CA ARG A 194 -2.01 6.84 3.10
C ARG A 194 -1.16 5.64 2.68
N ALA A 195 -1.14 4.61 3.51
CA ALA A 195 -0.45 3.36 3.23
C ALA A 195 -1.02 2.21 4.08
N ILE A 196 -0.77 0.98 3.62
CA ILE A 196 -0.89 -0.25 4.41
C ILE A 196 0.40 -0.39 5.24
N GLY A 197 0.31 -0.84 6.50
CA GLY A 197 1.43 -0.83 7.43
C GLY A 197 1.67 0.56 8.03
N TYR A 198 2.92 0.97 8.25
CA TYR A 198 3.27 2.24 8.89
C TYR A 198 2.55 2.47 10.23
N PHE A 199 2.59 1.48 11.12
CA PHE A 199 1.86 1.55 12.39
C PHE A 199 2.34 2.66 13.33
N GLU A 200 3.53 3.25 13.11
CA GLU A 200 3.95 4.48 13.81
C GLU A 200 2.99 5.66 13.57
N PHE A 201 2.26 5.66 12.44
CA PHE A 201 1.31 6.71 12.05
C PHE A 201 -0.15 6.29 12.22
N LYS A 202 -0.42 5.08 12.73
CA LYS A 202 -1.78 4.61 13.00
C LYS A 202 -2.00 4.65 14.51
N GLN A 203 -3.13 5.24 14.92
CA GLN A 203 -3.53 5.20 16.32
C GLN A 203 -3.71 3.74 16.77
N SER A 204 -3.16 3.41 17.93
CA SER A 204 -3.17 2.08 18.54
C SER A 204 -4.57 1.63 18.95
#